data_AF-A0A7W0Q5N1-F1
#
_entry.id   AF-A0A7W0Q5N1-F1
#
_cell.length_a   1.000
_cell.length_b   1.000
_cell.length_c   1.000
_cell.angle_alpha   90.00
_cell.angle_beta   90.00
_cell.angle_gamma   90.00
#
_symmetry.space_group_name_H-M   'P 1'
#
loop_
_entity.id
_entity.type
_entity.pdbx_description
1 polymer ?
#
loop_
_entity_poly.entity_id
_entity_poly.type
_entity_poly.pdbx_seq_one_letter_code
_entity_poly.pdbx_strand_id
1 'polypeptide(L)'
;MMTRAVWILATCVACATSPTDDDATGTDGKDDRGTSRRFVEVNPDHTNLTFRTYIHRALDALETHDEELANLTARSIAAGHVRIDELADLTCADFERVRRDLPDLALTADDYPRLRERGSPVTKAIAEQVDGYMWSNRIYVSRSQEPLRLAATLVHEVNHVINRSEVGYYDNLPTSAFVHEYRAFHAERVIDPDFYEGVNLVEHVLVNYELDRAQVPANVLDQPLTPRLLPDADAWRSRRVADDPADDHITADCM
;
A
#
# COMPACT_ATOMS: atom_id res chain seq x y z
N MET A 1 -8.55 16.56 28.58
CA MET A 1 -7.48 15.91 27.79
C MET A 1 -8.10 15.55 26.46
N MET A 2 -7.79 16.32 25.41
CA MET A 2 -8.23 16.00 24.06
C MET A 2 -7.47 14.75 23.61
N THR A 3 -8.18 13.65 23.46
CA THR A 3 -7.69 12.43 22.81
C THR A 3 -7.28 12.84 21.40
N ARG A 4 -5.97 12.99 21.15
CA ARG A 4 -5.47 13.00 19.77
C ARG A 4 -5.93 11.67 19.20
N ALA A 5 -6.80 11.72 18.19
CA ALA A 5 -7.07 10.55 17.38
C ALA A 5 -5.70 10.09 16.86
N VAL A 6 -5.27 8.92 17.31
CA VAL A 6 -4.04 8.29 16.81
C VAL A 6 -4.37 7.88 15.38
N TRP A 7 -4.00 8.75 14.44
CA TRP A 7 -4.00 8.42 13.04
C TRP A 7 -2.78 7.55 12.83
N ILE A 8 -3.02 6.26 12.58
CA ILE A 8 -1.97 5.28 12.33
C ILE A 8 -1.52 5.54 10.90
N LEU A 9 -0.51 6.40 10.78
CA LEU A 9 0.19 6.58 9.53
C LEU A 9 0.97 5.30 9.24
N ALA A 10 0.58 4.59 8.19
CA ALA A 10 1.47 3.64 7.54
C ALA A 10 2.52 4.37 6.71
N THR A 11 3.45 5.04 7.39
CA THR A 11 4.65 5.58 6.77
C THR A 11 5.66 4.45 6.60
N CYS A 12 5.60 3.78 5.45
CA CYS A 12 6.74 3.02 4.96
C CYS A 12 7.88 4.00 4.67
N VAL A 13 8.76 4.24 5.65
CA VAL A 13 9.96 5.07 5.45
C VAL A 13 10.95 4.28 4.61
N ALA A 14 10.85 4.40 3.28
CA ALA A 14 11.96 4.05 2.42
C ALA A 14 12.90 5.26 2.29
N CYS A 15 14.21 5.03 2.34
CA CYS A 15 15.16 6.03 1.89
C CYS A 15 14.97 6.20 0.37
N ALA A 16 14.25 7.24 -0.04
CA ALA A 16 14.03 7.56 -1.45
C ALA A 16 15.38 7.86 -2.14
N THR A 17 15.97 6.86 -2.77
CA THR A 17 17.00 7.07 -3.80
C THR A 17 16.29 7.51 -5.06
N SER A 18 16.52 8.75 -5.50
CA SER A 18 15.92 9.28 -6.72
C SER A 18 16.33 8.41 -7.92
N PRO A 19 15.39 7.76 -8.64
CA PRO A 19 15.71 7.14 -9.91
C PRO A 19 16.04 8.23 -10.93
N THR A 20 17.01 7.96 -11.81
CA THR A 20 17.27 8.77 -12.99
C THR A 20 16.14 8.57 -13.99
N ASP A 21 15.42 9.65 -14.30
CA ASP A 21 14.41 9.74 -15.35
C ASP A 21 15.04 9.53 -16.74
N ASP A 22 15.15 8.28 -17.18
CA ASP A 22 15.43 7.96 -18.58
C ASP A 22 14.10 7.92 -19.38
N ASP A 23 13.69 9.11 -19.82
CA ASP A 23 12.56 9.33 -20.72
C ASP A 23 12.86 8.77 -22.14
N ALA A 24 12.32 7.59 -22.44
CA ALA A 24 12.19 7.12 -23.82
C ALA A 24 10.89 7.69 -24.43
N THR A 25 11.02 8.76 -25.20
CA THR A 25 9.95 9.30 -26.05
C THR A 25 9.62 8.34 -27.19
N GLY A 26 8.45 7.71 -27.13
CA GLY A 26 7.90 6.91 -28.22
C GLY A 26 6.39 7.09 -28.31
N THR A 27 5.95 7.96 -29.22
CA THR A 27 4.58 7.99 -29.73
C THR A 27 4.31 6.71 -30.52
N ASP A 28 3.27 5.96 -30.16
CA ASP A 28 2.32 5.41 -31.13
C ASP A 28 1.11 4.80 -30.44
N GLY A 29 -0.07 5.26 -30.85
CA GLY A 29 -1.35 4.68 -30.44
C GLY A 29 -1.61 3.37 -31.17
N LYS A 30 -1.87 2.31 -30.40
CA LYS A 30 -2.66 1.14 -30.79
C LYS A 30 -3.05 0.39 -29.51
N ASP A 31 -4.23 -0.21 -29.53
CA ASP A 31 -4.83 -0.97 -28.42
C ASP A 31 -3.86 -1.98 -27.77
N ASP A 32 -3.15 -1.54 -26.72
CA ASP A 32 -2.28 -2.37 -25.88
C ASP A 32 -3.03 -3.20 -24.83
N ARG A 33 -4.35 -3.35 -25.01
CA ARG A 33 -5.19 -4.25 -24.20
C ARG A 33 -4.80 -5.74 -24.33
N GLY A 34 -3.81 -6.06 -25.18
CA GLY A 34 -3.27 -7.41 -25.40
C GLY A 34 -2.08 -7.81 -24.53
N THR A 35 -1.50 -6.91 -23.73
CA THR A 35 -0.58 -7.34 -22.66
C THR A 35 -1.41 -8.04 -21.59
N SER A 36 -1.06 -9.27 -21.23
CA SER A 36 -1.83 -10.06 -20.26
C SER A 36 -2.03 -9.23 -18.99
N ARG A 37 -3.27 -8.92 -18.63
CA ARG A 37 -3.57 -8.19 -17.40
C ARG A 37 -3.18 -9.06 -16.21
N ARG A 38 -1.93 -8.91 -15.74
CA ARG A 38 -1.39 -9.57 -14.53
C ARG A 38 -1.91 -8.93 -13.25
N PHE A 39 -2.53 -7.76 -13.36
CA PHE A 39 -3.23 -7.06 -12.28
C PHE A 39 -4.43 -6.29 -12.84
N VAL A 40 -5.32 -5.85 -11.95
CA VAL A 40 -6.46 -4.99 -12.26
C VAL A 40 -6.16 -3.58 -11.79
N GLU A 41 -6.40 -2.58 -12.64
CA GLU A 41 -6.16 -1.16 -12.31
C GLU A 41 -7.33 -0.59 -11.51
N VAL A 42 -7.08 0.44 -10.70
CA VAL A 42 -8.16 1.20 -10.05
C VAL A 42 -8.90 2.05 -11.09
N ASN A 43 -8.17 2.74 -11.96
CA ASN A 43 -8.71 3.49 -13.07
C ASN A 43 -7.98 3.15 -14.39
N PRO A 44 -8.46 2.16 -15.15
CA PRO A 44 -7.78 1.69 -16.36
C PRO A 44 -7.66 2.75 -17.46
N ASP A 45 -8.45 3.83 -17.39
CA ASP A 45 -8.44 4.93 -18.37
C ASP A 45 -7.29 5.93 -18.11
N HIS A 46 -6.66 5.89 -16.93
CA HIS A 46 -5.55 6.78 -16.57
C HIS A 46 -4.19 6.07 -16.61
N THR A 47 -4.18 4.76 -16.41
CA THR A 47 -2.95 3.97 -16.42
C THR A 47 -2.31 3.89 -17.81
N ASN A 48 -0.98 4.05 -17.88
CA ASN A 48 -0.20 3.94 -19.12
C ASN A 48 0.77 2.74 -19.13
N LEU A 49 1.36 2.47 -20.30
CA LEU A 49 2.29 1.34 -20.50
C LEU A 49 3.51 1.40 -19.56
N THR A 50 4.01 2.59 -19.25
CA THR A 50 5.15 2.77 -18.34
C THR A 50 4.82 2.27 -16.95
N PHE A 51 3.63 2.61 -16.41
CA PHE A 51 3.19 2.10 -15.11
C PHE A 51 2.99 0.59 -15.12
N ARG A 52 2.30 0.06 -16.14
CA ARG A 52 2.08 -1.39 -16.26
C ARG A 52 3.41 -2.15 -16.28
N THR A 53 4.40 -1.61 -17.01
CA THR A 53 5.75 -2.18 -17.06
C THR A 53 6.43 -2.11 -15.69
N TYR A 54 6.30 -0.99 -14.97
CA TYR A 54 6.82 -0.81 -13.62
C TYR A 54 6.24 -1.86 -12.65
N ILE A 55 4.91 -2.04 -12.64
CA ILE A 55 4.25 -3.06 -11.82
C ILE A 55 4.66 -4.47 -12.24
N HIS A 56 4.72 -4.76 -13.55
CA HIS A 56 5.13 -6.09 -14.04
C HIS A 56 6.53 -6.47 -13.56
N ARG A 57 7.48 -5.53 -13.48
CA ARG A 57 8.83 -5.82 -12.96
C ARG A 57 8.80 -6.22 -11.49
N ALA A 58 7.94 -5.60 -10.67
CA ALA A 58 7.75 -6.03 -9.29
C ALA A 58 7.04 -7.39 -9.18
N LEU A 59 6.06 -7.66 -10.04
CA LEU A 59 5.43 -8.98 -10.10
C LEU A 59 6.41 -10.06 -10.53
N ASP A 60 7.31 -9.76 -11.47
CA ASP A 60 8.42 -10.66 -11.85
C ASP A 60 9.34 -10.89 -10.65
N ALA A 61 9.72 -9.84 -9.92
CA ALA A 61 10.52 -9.99 -8.70
C ALA A 61 9.79 -10.90 -7.68
N LEU A 62 8.50 -10.68 -7.42
CA LEU A 62 7.71 -11.54 -6.53
C LEU A 62 7.70 -13.01 -6.98
N GLU A 63 7.49 -13.28 -8.27
CA GLU A 63 7.44 -14.65 -8.80
C GLU A 63 8.80 -15.36 -8.74
N THR A 64 9.91 -14.62 -8.65
CA THR A 64 11.24 -15.23 -8.41
C THR A 64 11.45 -15.69 -6.97
N HIS A 65 10.63 -15.20 -6.02
CA HIS A 65 10.62 -15.72 -4.65
C HIS A 65 9.76 -17.00 -4.59
N ASP A 66 10.40 -18.16 -4.43
CA ASP A 66 9.74 -19.46 -4.26
C ASP A 66 9.15 -19.65 -2.85
N GLU A 67 8.41 -18.64 -2.40
CA GLU A 67 7.76 -18.60 -1.09
C GLU A 67 6.24 -18.66 -1.24
N GLU A 68 5.57 -19.35 -0.32
CA GLU A 68 4.11 -19.47 -0.35
C GLU A 68 3.43 -18.08 -0.29
N LEU A 69 3.98 -17.17 0.51
CA LEU A 69 3.51 -15.79 0.65
C LEU A 69 3.57 -15.03 -0.68
N ALA A 70 4.71 -15.06 -1.37
CA ALA A 70 4.89 -14.38 -2.65
C ALA A 70 3.89 -14.91 -3.70
N ASN A 71 3.76 -16.24 -3.78
CA ASN A 71 2.83 -16.91 -4.69
C ASN A 71 1.35 -16.60 -4.38
N LEU A 72 0.97 -16.49 -3.11
CA LEU A 72 -0.39 -16.09 -2.72
C LEU A 72 -0.66 -14.62 -3.04
N THR A 73 0.31 -13.74 -2.80
CA THR A 73 0.23 -12.32 -3.17
C THR A 73 0.05 -12.15 -4.68
N ALA A 74 0.93 -12.74 -5.50
CA ALA A 74 0.85 -12.66 -6.95
C ALA A 74 -0.50 -13.17 -7.49
N ARG A 75 -1.01 -14.30 -6.97
CA ARG A 75 -2.35 -14.82 -7.34
C ARG A 75 -3.48 -13.88 -6.96
N SER A 76 -3.37 -13.18 -5.82
CA SER A 76 -4.40 -12.24 -5.37
C SER A 76 -4.48 -11.01 -6.28
N ILE A 77 -3.33 -10.51 -6.69
CA ILE A 77 -3.21 -9.41 -7.64
C ILE A 77 -3.78 -9.84 -9.00
N ALA A 78 -3.38 -11.00 -9.51
CA ALA A 78 -3.86 -11.51 -10.80
C ALA A 78 -5.36 -11.82 -10.81
N ALA A 79 -5.93 -12.26 -9.69
CA ALA A 79 -7.36 -12.50 -9.54
C ALA A 79 -8.18 -11.20 -9.39
N GLY A 80 -7.53 -10.03 -9.29
CA GLY A 80 -8.20 -8.75 -9.06
C GLY A 80 -8.80 -8.62 -7.66
N HIS A 81 -8.34 -9.41 -6.68
CA HIS A 81 -8.71 -9.23 -5.28
C HIS A 81 -8.20 -7.91 -4.72
N VAL A 82 -7.11 -7.41 -5.30
CA VAL A 82 -6.64 -6.04 -5.13
C VAL A 82 -6.58 -5.34 -6.48
N ARG A 83 -6.70 -4.03 -6.46
CA ARG A 83 -6.58 -3.15 -7.62
C ARG A 83 -5.42 -2.21 -7.37
N ILE A 84 -4.56 -2.01 -8.36
CA ILE A 84 -3.31 -1.26 -8.18
C ILE A 84 -3.28 -0.08 -9.15
N ASP A 85 -2.91 1.09 -8.66
CA ASP A 85 -2.68 2.28 -9.47
C ASP A 85 -1.57 3.17 -8.88
N GLU A 86 -1.32 4.31 -9.51
CA GLU A 86 -0.37 5.30 -9.01
C GLU A 86 -0.98 6.18 -7.93
N LEU A 87 -0.16 6.70 -7.01
CA LEU A 87 -0.58 7.78 -6.10
C LEU A 87 -1.15 9.01 -6.83
N ALA A 88 -0.69 9.28 -8.06
CA ALA A 88 -1.25 10.33 -8.90
C ALA A 88 -2.71 10.08 -9.34
N ASP A 89 -3.15 8.82 -9.27
CA ASP A 89 -4.45 8.31 -9.71
C ASP A 89 -5.35 7.89 -8.55
N LEU A 90 -5.10 8.43 -7.35
CA LEU A 90 -6.07 8.40 -6.26
C LEU A 90 -7.45 8.81 -6.78
N THR A 91 -8.49 8.12 -6.32
CA THR A 91 -9.86 8.61 -6.52
C THR A 91 -10.07 9.86 -5.66
N CYS A 92 -11.10 10.66 -5.94
CA CYS A 92 -11.45 11.78 -5.08
C CYS A 92 -11.66 11.33 -3.62
N ALA A 93 -12.41 10.24 -3.42
CA ALA A 93 -12.70 9.73 -2.08
C ALA A 93 -11.43 9.28 -1.34
N ASP A 94 -10.51 8.63 -2.07
CA ASP A 94 -9.24 8.18 -1.50
C ASP A 94 -8.29 9.35 -1.22
N PHE A 95 -8.27 10.38 -2.06
CA PHE A 95 -7.53 11.62 -1.79
C PHE A 95 -8.06 12.35 -0.56
N GLU A 96 -9.38 12.44 -0.40
CA GLU A 96 -10.02 13.01 0.79
C GLU A 96 -9.74 12.19 2.06
N ARG A 97 -9.44 10.91 1.91
CA ARG A 97 -8.96 10.08 3.01
C ARG A 97 -7.49 10.39 3.33
N VAL A 98 -6.62 10.41 2.33
CA VAL A 98 -5.20 10.81 2.48
C VAL A 98 -5.09 12.18 3.16
N ARG A 99 -5.93 13.16 2.80
CA ARG A 99 -5.97 14.48 3.44
C ARG A 99 -6.25 14.41 4.95
N ARG A 100 -7.10 13.47 5.38
CA ARG A 100 -7.43 13.27 6.81
C ARG A 100 -6.35 12.49 7.54
N ASP A 101 -5.75 11.51 6.86
CA ASP A 101 -4.74 10.62 7.44
C ASP A 101 -3.35 11.29 7.49
N LEU A 102 -3.08 12.27 6.61
CA LEU A 102 -1.82 13.04 6.53
C LEU A 102 -2.03 14.55 6.79
N PRO A 103 -2.50 14.95 7.98
CA PRO A 103 -2.84 16.35 8.27
C PRO A 103 -1.63 17.30 8.21
N ASP A 104 -0.41 16.79 8.43
CA ASP A 104 0.82 17.59 8.41
C ASP A 104 1.20 18.08 7.00
N LEU A 105 0.70 17.42 5.95
CA LEU A 105 0.87 17.89 4.57
C LEU A 105 -0.01 19.10 4.24
N ALA A 106 -0.99 19.44 5.09
CA ALA A 106 -1.92 20.55 4.91
C ALA A 106 -2.59 20.56 3.52
N LEU A 107 -2.89 19.37 2.99
CA LEU A 107 -3.55 19.19 1.70
C LEU A 107 -4.95 19.82 1.70
N THR A 108 -5.35 20.38 0.56
CA THR A 108 -6.66 21.00 0.34
C THR A 108 -7.41 20.28 -0.79
N ALA A 109 -8.71 20.51 -0.93
CA ALA A 109 -9.50 19.92 -2.03
C ALA A 109 -8.97 20.35 -3.42
N ASP A 110 -8.47 21.58 -3.53
CA ASP A 110 -7.86 22.14 -4.74
C ASP A 110 -6.56 21.43 -5.15
N ASP A 111 -5.98 20.61 -4.28
CA ASP A 111 -4.80 19.81 -4.59
C ASP A 111 -5.12 18.51 -5.33
N TYR A 112 -6.38 18.05 -5.33
CA TYR A 112 -6.78 16.83 -6.02
C TYR A 112 -6.54 16.87 -7.54
N PRO A 113 -6.97 17.91 -8.29
CA PRO A 113 -6.65 18.00 -9.72
C PRO A 113 -5.14 18.05 -10.00
N ARG A 114 -4.36 18.58 -9.04
CA ARG A 114 -2.92 18.77 -9.16
C ARG A 114 -2.13 17.47 -9.03
N LEU A 115 -2.70 16.39 -8.50
CA LEU A 115 -2.04 15.08 -8.41
C LEU A 115 -1.53 14.58 -9.77
N ARG A 116 -2.27 14.87 -10.83
CA ARG A 116 -2.01 14.39 -12.19
C ARG A 116 -1.09 15.30 -12.99
N GLU A 117 -0.69 16.42 -12.43
CA GLU A 117 0.29 17.29 -13.08
C GLU A 117 1.63 16.57 -13.19
N ARG A 118 2.29 16.67 -14.34
CA ARG A 118 3.63 16.12 -14.53
C ARG A 118 4.58 16.78 -13.52
N GLY A 119 5.23 15.96 -12.68
CA GLY A 119 6.10 16.47 -11.62
C GLY A 119 5.34 17.15 -10.49
N SER A 120 4.09 16.77 -10.26
CA SER A 120 3.23 17.34 -9.22
C SER A 120 3.94 17.38 -7.86
N PRO A 121 4.09 18.56 -7.24
CA PRO A 121 4.63 18.67 -5.89
C PRO A 121 3.70 18.03 -4.85
N VAL A 122 2.40 17.92 -5.16
CA VAL A 122 1.41 17.28 -4.28
C VAL A 122 1.67 15.77 -4.24
N THR A 123 1.75 15.13 -5.41
CA THR A 123 2.04 13.69 -5.51
C THR A 123 3.39 13.37 -4.89
N LYS A 124 4.40 14.22 -5.10
CA LYS A 124 5.71 14.06 -4.47
C LYS A 124 5.63 14.16 -2.95
N ALA A 125 4.92 15.16 -2.41
CA ALA A 125 4.77 15.33 -0.97
C ALA A 125 4.04 14.14 -0.32
N ILE A 126 3.03 13.58 -0.99
CA ILE A 126 2.36 12.35 -0.54
C ILE A 126 3.35 11.17 -0.59
N ALA A 127 4.07 10.97 -1.68
CA ALA A 127 5.03 9.89 -1.84
C ALA A 127 6.19 9.94 -0.82
N GLU A 128 6.57 11.14 -0.36
CA GLU A 128 7.57 11.31 0.71
C GLU A 128 7.05 10.87 2.10
N GLN A 129 5.74 10.75 2.28
CA GLN A 129 5.13 10.24 3.51
C GLN A 129 4.74 8.76 3.37
N VAL A 130 4.22 8.35 2.21
CA VAL A 130 3.70 7.01 1.98
C VAL A 130 4.15 6.48 0.62
N ASP A 131 4.88 5.38 0.62
CA ASP A 131 5.34 4.70 -0.60
C ASP A 131 4.36 3.62 -1.09
N GLY A 132 3.43 3.24 -0.24
CA GLY A 132 2.24 2.44 -0.52
C GLY A 132 1.09 3.05 0.27
N TYR A 133 -0.04 3.26 -0.39
CA TYR A 133 -1.28 3.66 0.28
C TYR A 133 -2.37 2.67 -0.09
N MET A 134 -3.03 2.13 0.93
CA MET A 134 -4.08 1.14 0.76
C MET A 134 -5.37 1.62 1.39
N TRP A 135 -6.44 1.50 0.61
CA TRP A 135 -7.79 1.71 1.11
C TRP A 135 -8.73 0.70 0.43
N SER A 136 -9.51 -0.01 1.24
CA SER A 136 -10.38 -1.11 0.81
C SER A 136 -9.59 -2.22 0.10
N ASN A 137 -9.78 -2.34 -1.21
CA ASN A 137 -9.03 -3.25 -2.06
C ASN A 137 -8.13 -2.52 -3.06
N ARG A 138 -7.94 -1.20 -2.89
CA ARG A 138 -7.17 -0.35 -3.79
C ARG A 138 -5.82 -0.06 -3.16
N ILE A 139 -4.77 -0.22 -3.95
CA ILE A 139 -3.39 0.01 -3.58
C ILE A 139 -2.82 1.06 -4.53
N TYR A 140 -2.19 2.08 -3.98
CA TYR A 140 -1.57 3.16 -4.71
C TYR A 140 -0.09 3.21 -4.39
N VAL A 141 0.76 3.26 -5.42
CA VAL A 141 2.21 3.24 -5.25
C VAL A 141 2.89 4.44 -5.90
N SER A 142 4.05 4.82 -5.39
CA SER A 142 4.95 5.78 -6.02
C SER A 142 5.76 5.10 -7.14
N ARG A 143 6.20 5.86 -8.16
CA ARG A 143 7.00 5.34 -9.30
C ARG A 143 8.51 5.32 -9.05
N SER A 144 8.96 5.40 -7.80
CA SER A 144 10.38 5.58 -7.45
C SER A 144 11.06 4.37 -6.85
N GLN A 145 10.33 3.27 -6.62
CA GLN A 145 10.89 2.12 -5.93
C GLN A 145 11.56 1.16 -6.92
N GLU A 146 12.68 0.57 -6.50
CA GLU A 146 13.28 -0.55 -7.24
C GLU A 146 12.33 -1.76 -7.29
N PRO A 147 12.38 -2.63 -8.31
CA PRO A 147 11.42 -3.71 -8.48
C PRO A 147 11.23 -4.62 -7.25
N LEU A 148 12.31 -4.98 -6.56
CA LEU A 148 12.25 -5.80 -5.34
C LEU A 148 11.60 -5.04 -4.16
N ARG A 149 11.90 -3.75 -4.05
CA ARG A 149 11.34 -2.89 -3.00
C ARG A 149 9.84 -2.69 -3.21
N LEU A 150 9.42 -2.47 -4.47
CA LEU A 150 8.02 -2.41 -4.84
C LEU A 150 7.32 -3.76 -4.63
N ALA A 151 7.97 -4.88 -4.94
CA ALA A 151 7.45 -6.22 -4.66
C ALA A 151 7.15 -6.39 -3.16
N ALA A 152 8.09 -6.03 -2.28
CA ALA A 152 7.88 -6.05 -0.85
C ALA A 152 6.72 -5.13 -0.41
N THR A 153 6.67 -3.88 -0.92
CA THR A 153 5.54 -2.97 -0.68
C THR A 153 4.20 -3.56 -1.13
N LEU A 154 4.13 -4.22 -2.29
CA LEU A 154 2.89 -4.89 -2.73
C LEU A 154 2.49 -6.03 -1.78
N VAL A 155 3.43 -6.80 -1.24
CA VAL A 155 3.13 -7.84 -0.24
C VAL A 155 2.60 -7.22 1.05
N HIS A 156 3.18 -6.10 1.50
CA HIS A 156 2.70 -5.35 2.67
C HIS A 156 1.23 -4.95 2.49
N GLU A 157 0.94 -4.25 1.40
CA GLU A 157 -0.40 -3.71 1.18
C GLU A 157 -1.43 -4.82 0.92
N VAL A 158 -1.08 -5.85 0.15
CA VAL A 158 -1.95 -7.01 -0.05
C VAL A 158 -2.22 -7.71 1.28
N ASN A 159 -1.24 -7.81 2.17
CA ASN A 159 -1.44 -8.33 3.53
C ASN A 159 -2.51 -7.52 4.27
N HIS A 160 -2.45 -6.19 4.19
CA HIS A 160 -3.46 -5.36 4.84
C HIS A 160 -4.85 -5.55 4.27
N VAL A 161 -4.96 -5.55 2.94
CA VAL A 161 -6.22 -5.74 2.22
C VAL A 161 -6.88 -7.04 2.68
N ILE A 162 -6.18 -8.17 2.60
CA ILE A 162 -6.76 -9.49 2.90
C ILE A 162 -7.18 -9.61 4.36
N ASN A 163 -6.40 -9.03 5.28
CA ASN A 163 -6.70 -9.06 6.70
C ASN A 163 -7.66 -7.96 7.16
N ARG A 164 -8.25 -7.19 6.23
CA ARG A 164 -9.18 -6.08 6.51
C ARG A 164 -8.64 -5.12 7.57
N SER A 165 -7.36 -4.79 7.46
CA SER A 165 -6.66 -3.99 8.48
C SER A 165 -7.36 -2.66 8.71
N GLU A 166 -7.89 -2.04 7.65
CA GLU A 166 -8.70 -0.82 7.70
C GLU A 166 -9.87 -0.85 8.70
N VAL A 167 -10.47 -2.03 8.94
CA VAL A 167 -11.55 -2.20 9.92
C VAL A 167 -10.97 -2.59 11.28
N GLY A 168 -9.97 -3.48 11.28
CA GLY A 168 -9.37 -4.03 12.50
C GLY A 168 -8.56 -3.02 13.33
N TYR A 169 -8.08 -1.92 12.73
CA TYR A 169 -7.35 -0.89 13.47
C TYR A 169 -8.16 -0.36 14.66
N TYR A 170 -9.47 -0.21 14.54
CA TYR A 170 -10.26 0.54 15.53
C TYR A 170 -10.73 -0.28 16.75
N ASP A 171 -10.52 -1.60 16.76
CA ASP A 171 -11.08 -2.47 17.81
C ASP A 171 -10.33 -2.38 19.15
N ASN A 172 -9.00 -2.28 19.14
CA ASN A 172 -8.18 -2.31 20.36
C ASN A 172 -6.84 -1.57 20.19
N LEU A 173 -6.90 -0.27 19.93
CA LEU A 173 -5.70 0.56 19.81
C LEU A 173 -4.94 0.68 21.15
N PRO A 174 -3.58 0.69 21.12
CA PRO A 174 -2.69 0.59 19.95
C PRO A 174 -2.33 -0.85 19.55
N THR A 175 -2.86 -1.86 20.24
CA THR A 175 -2.47 -3.26 20.06
C THR A 175 -2.85 -3.80 18.67
N SER A 176 -4.07 -3.50 18.19
CA SER A 176 -4.50 -3.89 16.84
C SER A 176 -3.55 -3.33 15.79
N ALA A 177 -3.23 -2.04 15.87
CA ALA A 177 -2.28 -1.39 14.97
C ALA A 177 -0.95 -2.13 14.92
N PHE A 178 -0.34 -2.35 16.10
CA PHE A 178 0.92 -3.05 16.20
C PHE A 178 0.89 -4.43 15.51
N VAL A 179 -0.17 -5.23 15.74
CA VAL A 179 -0.28 -6.57 15.14
C VAL A 179 -0.44 -6.51 13.62
N HIS A 180 -1.30 -5.60 13.11
CA HIS A 180 -1.53 -5.45 11.68
C HIS A 180 -0.26 -5.02 10.94
N GLU A 181 0.45 -4.02 11.48
CA GLU A 181 1.68 -3.50 10.89
C GLU A 181 2.84 -4.48 11.02
N TYR A 182 3.05 -5.06 12.20
CA TYR A 182 4.12 -6.04 12.39
C TYR A 182 3.98 -7.21 11.42
N ARG A 183 2.76 -7.68 11.17
CA ARG A 183 2.51 -8.73 10.18
C ARG A 183 2.88 -8.27 8.77
N ALA A 184 2.54 -7.04 8.39
CA ALA A 184 2.84 -6.48 7.08
C ALA A 184 4.36 -6.27 6.88
N PHE A 185 5.08 -5.65 7.83
CA PHE A 185 6.54 -5.52 7.79
C PHE A 185 7.27 -6.86 7.85
N HIS A 186 6.74 -7.83 8.57
CA HIS A 186 7.31 -9.17 8.52
C HIS A 186 7.12 -9.80 7.13
N ALA A 187 5.98 -9.56 6.48
CA ALA A 187 5.73 -10.02 5.12
C ALA A 187 6.71 -9.36 4.12
N GLU A 188 7.04 -8.09 4.30
CA GLU A 188 8.09 -7.41 3.53
C GLU A 188 9.47 -8.04 3.75
N ARG A 189 9.87 -8.27 5.01
CA ARG A 189 11.17 -8.87 5.32
C ARG A 189 11.38 -10.26 4.71
N VAL A 190 10.30 -11.00 4.51
CA VAL A 190 10.36 -12.29 3.81
C VAL A 190 10.76 -12.11 2.34
N ILE A 191 10.29 -11.04 1.70
CA ILE A 191 10.57 -10.74 0.29
C ILE A 191 11.90 -10.00 0.14
N ASP A 192 12.19 -9.03 0.98
CA ASP A 192 13.39 -8.19 0.91
C ASP A 192 14.15 -8.24 2.25
N PRO A 193 14.79 -9.38 2.60
CA PRO A 193 15.43 -9.56 3.90
C PRO A 193 16.62 -8.63 4.11
N ASP A 194 17.34 -8.27 3.04
CA ASP A 194 18.53 -7.42 3.09
C ASP A 194 18.17 -6.00 3.55
N PHE A 195 17.02 -5.46 3.12
CA PHE A 195 16.53 -4.16 3.60
C PHE A 195 16.29 -4.13 5.12
N TYR A 196 15.96 -5.28 5.72
CA TYR A 196 15.69 -5.41 7.16
C TYR A 196 16.86 -6.02 7.95
N GLU A 197 18.06 -6.10 7.36
CA GLU A 197 19.22 -6.61 8.08
C GLU A 197 19.50 -5.78 9.34
N GLY A 198 19.53 -6.44 10.50
CA GLY A 198 19.74 -5.77 11.80
C GLY A 198 18.54 -4.96 12.33
N VAL A 199 17.42 -4.92 11.60
CA VAL A 199 16.21 -4.21 12.04
C VAL A 199 15.44 -5.04 13.08
N ASN A 200 15.20 -4.46 14.25
CA ASN A 200 14.23 -5.00 15.21
C ASN A 200 12.82 -4.59 14.78
N LEU A 201 12.07 -5.50 14.16
CA LEU A 201 10.72 -5.21 13.65
C LEU A 201 9.74 -4.73 14.72
N VAL A 202 9.86 -5.18 15.97
CA VAL A 202 8.99 -4.70 17.06
C VAL A 202 9.23 -3.21 17.29
N GLU A 203 10.48 -2.81 17.45
CA GLU A 203 10.82 -1.39 17.65
C GLU A 203 10.52 -0.57 16.40
N HIS A 204 10.78 -1.12 15.21
CA HIS A 204 10.51 -0.46 13.94
C HIS A 204 9.02 -0.07 13.81
N VAL A 205 8.11 -1.00 14.11
CA VAL A 205 6.66 -0.74 14.08
C VAL A 205 6.26 0.26 15.16
N LEU A 206 6.73 0.08 16.41
CA LEU A 206 6.39 1.00 17.49
C LEU A 206 6.83 2.44 17.19
N VAL A 207 8.01 2.62 16.60
CA VAL A 207 8.56 3.94 16.26
C VAL A 207 7.85 4.56 15.05
N ASN A 208 7.73 3.83 13.93
CA ASN A 208 7.15 4.39 12.70
C ASN A 208 5.68 4.81 12.89
N TYR A 209 4.96 4.10 13.75
CA TYR A 209 3.53 4.33 14.00
C TYR A 209 3.26 5.06 15.31
N GLU A 210 4.32 5.56 15.96
CA GLU A 210 4.24 6.30 17.23
C GLU A 210 3.40 5.59 18.32
N LEU A 211 3.47 4.25 18.36
CA LEU A 211 2.66 3.45 19.27
C LEU A 211 3.28 3.43 20.67
N ASP A 212 2.46 3.71 21.68
CA ASP A 212 2.88 3.60 23.08
C ASP A 212 3.09 2.13 23.47
N ARG A 213 4.36 1.71 23.53
CA ARG A 213 4.78 0.37 23.94
C ARG A 213 4.12 -0.09 25.24
N ALA A 214 3.94 0.81 26.22
CA ALA A 214 3.39 0.44 27.51
C ALA A 214 1.91 0.04 27.44
N GLN A 215 1.22 0.40 26.34
CA GLN A 215 -0.17 0.05 26.08
C GLN A 215 -0.33 -1.21 25.20
N VAL A 216 0.77 -1.76 24.67
CA VAL A 216 0.74 -3.05 23.95
C VAL A 216 1.08 -4.18 24.95
N PRO A 217 0.23 -5.20 25.12
CA PRO A 217 0.49 -6.30 26.05
C PRO A 217 1.84 -6.98 25.78
N ALA A 218 2.61 -7.25 26.84
CA ALA A 218 3.94 -7.85 26.72
C ALA A 218 3.92 -9.18 25.96
N ASN A 219 2.90 -10.01 26.15
CA ASN A 219 2.75 -11.27 25.42
C ASN A 219 2.53 -11.08 23.91
N VAL A 220 1.97 -9.94 23.47
CA VAL A 220 1.84 -9.58 22.06
C VAL A 220 3.17 -9.10 21.50
N LEU A 221 3.93 -8.30 22.27
CA LEU A 221 5.27 -7.86 21.87
C LEU A 221 6.27 -9.04 21.77
N ASP A 222 6.15 -10.02 22.65
CA ASP A 222 7.03 -11.19 22.69
C ASP A 222 6.69 -12.22 21.60
N GLN A 223 5.43 -12.28 21.16
CA GLN A 223 4.93 -13.25 20.17
C GLN A 223 3.94 -12.63 19.17
N PRO A 224 4.37 -11.62 18.39
CA PRO A 224 3.47 -10.77 17.58
C PRO A 224 2.74 -11.50 16.45
N LEU A 225 3.15 -12.72 16.10
CA LEU A 225 2.62 -13.50 14.97
C LEU A 225 1.83 -14.74 15.37
N THR A 226 1.41 -14.87 16.62
CA THR A 226 0.76 -16.09 17.09
C THR A 226 -0.77 -15.96 17.04
N PRO A 227 -1.47 -16.58 16.04
CA PRO A 227 -0.95 -17.34 14.91
C PRO A 227 -1.26 -16.76 13.51
N ARG A 228 -0.17 -16.70 12.73
CA ARG A 228 0.03 -16.70 11.27
C ARG A 228 0.20 -15.36 10.55
N LEU A 229 1.32 -15.31 9.82
CA LEU A 229 1.66 -14.36 8.76
C LEU A 229 0.71 -14.41 7.57
N LEU A 230 0.26 -15.62 7.27
CA LEU A 230 -0.72 -15.90 6.24
C LEU A 230 -2.11 -15.85 6.90
N PRO A 231 -3.05 -15.01 6.44
CA PRO A 231 -4.44 -15.18 6.82
C PRO A 231 -4.84 -16.63 6.56
N ASP A 232 -5.84 -17.13 7.31
CA ASP A 232 -6.43 -18.43 7.01
C ASP A 232 -6.64 -18.53 5.49
N ALA A 233 -5.95 -19.48 4.84
CA ALA A 233 -5.95 -19.57 3.38
C ALA A 233 -7.36 -19.75 2.83
N ASP A 234 -8.29 -20.25 3.64
CA ASP A 234 -9.71 -20.31 3.29
C ASP A 234 -10.38 -18.93 3.42
N ALA A 235 -10.08 -18.14 4.47
CA ALA A 235 -10.51 -16.75 4.56
C ALA A 235 -9.98 -15.91 3.39
N TRP A 236 -8.70 -16.09 3.02
CA TRP A 236 -8.06 -15.49 1.86
C TRP A 236 -8.83 -15.84 0.56
N ARG A 237 -9.09 -17.13 0.31
CA ARG A 237 -9.80 -17.59 -0.90
C ARG A 237 -11.30 -17.26 -0.93
N SER A 238 -11.93 -17.05 0.23
CA SER A 238 -13.37 -16.83 0.31
C SER A 238 -13.80 -15.37 0.12
N ARG A 239 -12.85 -14.41 0.11
CA ARG A 239 -13.15 -12.99 -0.10
C ARG A 239 -13.82 -12.75 -1.45
N ARG A 240 -14.89 -11.94 -1.44
CA ARG A 240 -15.44 -11.30 -2.63
C ARG A 240 -15.25 -9.80 -2.50
N VAL A 241 -14.52 -9.20 -3.44
CA VAL A 241 -14.36 -7.74 -3.54
C VAL A 241 -15.72 -7.01 -3.58
N ALA A 242 -16.75 -7.66 -4.11
CA ALA A 242 -18.11 -7.12 -4.15
C ALA A 242 -18.77 -6.95 -2.77
N ASP A 243 -18.20 -7.53 -1.71
CA ASP A 243 -18.70 -7.41 -0.34
C ASP A 243 -18.12 -6.18 0.39
N ASP A 244 -17.11 -5.52 -0.18
CA ASP A 244 -16.58 -4.27 0.35
C ASP A 244 -17.63 -3.17 0.12
N PRO A 245 -17.90 -2.30 1.12
CA PRO A 245 -18.87 -1.23 0.96
C PRO A 245 -18.48 -0.37 -0.24
N ALA A 246 -19.43 -0.14 -1.14
CA ALA A 246 -19.21 0.79 -2.25
C ALA A 246 -18.91 2.17 -1.64
N ASP A 247 -17.72 2.71 -1.93
CA ASP A 247 -17.34 4.07 -1.54
C ASP A 247 -18.08 5.09 -2.43
N ASP A 248 -19.42 5.01 -2.47
CA ASP A 248 -20.29 5.85 -3.29
C ASP A 248 -20.48 7.25 -2.70
N HIS A 249 -19.75 7.60 -1.65
CA HIS A 249 -19.68 8.95 -1.11
C HIS A 249 -18.66 9.78 -1.89
N ILE A 250 -18.92 9.98 -3.19
CA ILE A 250 -18.32 11.09 -3.93
C ILE A 250 -18.84 12.37 -3.28
N THR A 251 -18.03 12.97 -2.42
CA THR A 251 -18.30 14.31 -1.90
C THR A 251 -18.23 15.29 -3.06
N ALA A 252 -19.16 16.25 -3.12
CA ALA A 252 -19.20 17.29 -4.15
C ALA A 252 -17.91 18.15 -4.18
N ASP A 253 -17.06 18.03 -3.16
CA ASP A 253 -15.88 18.85 -2.92
C ASP A 253 -14.71 18.60 -3.89
N CYS A 254 -14.75 17.57 -4.74
CA CYS A 254 -13.72 17.33 -5.77
C CYS A 254 -14.16 17.66 -7.22
N MET A 255 -15.31 18.32 -7.41
CA MET A 255 -15.77 18.83 -8.71
C MET A 255 -15.51 20.33 -8.82
#